data_AF-A0A8T2HCR8-F1
#
_entry.id   AF-A0A8T2HCR8-F1
#
_cell.length_a   1.000
_cell.length_b   1.000
_cell.length_c   1.000
_cell.angle_alpha   90.00
_cell.angle_beta   90.00
_cell.angle_gamma   90.00
#
_symmetry.space_group_name_H-M   'P 1'
#
loop_
_entity.id
_entity.type
_entity.pdbx_description
1 polymer ?
#
loop_
_entity_poly.entity_id
_entity_poly.type
_entity_poly.pdbx_seq_one_letter_code
_entity_poly.pdbx_strand_id
1 'polypeptide(L)'
;MAKSQIEPGVPITLQELDPSSLFYKEGVSLRVTAMLRGYSVETAIGVIEDGGRSLKINTQNIRDVSLRVGSIYQFIGELHIEQPNNEAILQARTGRNVDGIDMNLYRKTIELLRKFLKEEDNSNMVE
;
A
#
# COMPACT_ATOMS: atom_id res chain seq x y z
N MET A 1 28.22 -8.99 4.68
CA MET A 1 26.88 -9.23 4.10
C MET A 1 26.10 -7.93 4.23
N ALA A 2 25.76 -7.27 3.12
CA ALA A 2 24.94 -6.07 3.20
C ALA A 2 23.55 -6.49 3.71
N LYS A 3 23.16 -5.97 4.88
CA LYS A 3 21.82 -6.14 5.42
C LYS A 3 20.91 -5.35 4.47
N SER A 4 20.27 -6.03 3.52
CA SER A 4 19.18 -5.42 2.74
C SER A 4 18.08 -5.13 3.75
N GLN A 5 18.03 -3.89 4.22
CA GLN A 5 17.10 -3.45 5.25
C GLN A 5 15.78 -3.16 4.53
N ILE A 6 15.00 -4.20 4.28
CA ILE A 6 13.66 -4.06 3.71
C ILE A 6 12.81 -3.37 4.78
N GLU A 7 12.42 -2.13 4.50
CA GLU A 7 11.57 -1.35 5.41
C GLU A 7 10.19 -1.99 5.54
N PRO A 8 9.60 -2.02 6.75
CA PRO A 8 8.27 -2.57 6.96
C PRO A 8 7.24 -1.79 6.15
N GLY A 9 6.28 -2.49 5.55
CA GLY A 9 5.19 -1.85 4.82
C GLY A 9 4.22 -1.19 5.79
N VAL A 10 4.23 0.14 5.86
CA VAL A 10 3.35 0.95 6.72
C VAL A 10 1.91 0.85 6.21
N PRO A 11 0.94 0.42 7.04
CA PRO A 11 -0.45 0.31 6.62
C PRO A 11 -1.09 1.69 6.48
N ILE A 12 -1.61 1.94 5.28
CA ILE A 12 -2.32 3.17 4.94
C ILE A 12 -3.63 2.86 4.23
N THR A 13 -4.57 3.80 4.28
CA THR A 13 -5.71 3.80 3.37
C THR A 13 -5.36 4.56 2.09
N LEU A 14 -6.04 4.28 0.98
CA LEU A 14 -5.75 4.99 -0.28
C LEU A 14 -6.09 6.48 -0.22
N GLN A 15 -6.96 6.90 0.71
CA GLN A 15 -7.31 8.30 0.92
C GLN A 15 -6.18 9.10 1.59
N GLU A 16 -5.22 8.42 2.22
CA GLU A 16 -4.06 9.04 2.88
C GLU A 16 -2.87 9.25 1.94
N LEU A 17 -2.94 8.68 0.74
CA LEU A 17 -1.93 8.82 -0.30
C LEU A 17 -2.20 10.09 -1.13
N ASP A 18 -2.03 11.24 -0.47
CA ASP A 18 -2.09 12.57 -1.08
C ASP A 18 -0.68 13.12 -1.31
N PRO A 19 -0.39 13.90 -2.37
CA PRO A 19 0.92 14.51 -2.59
C PRO A 19 1.50 15.32 -1.42
N SER A 20 0.64 15.84 -0.53
CA SER A 20 1.05 16.58 0.67
C SER A 20 1.36 15.67 1.88
N SER A 21 1.09 14.37 1.74
CA SER A 21 1.21 13.37 2.80
C SER A 21 2.64 12.86 2.93
N LEU A 22 3.04 12.51 4.16
CA LEU A 22 4.32 11.85 4.44
C LEU A 22 4.45 10.47 3.76
N PHE A 23 3.32 9.87 3.37
CA PHE A 23 3.29 8.60 2.63
C PHE A 23 3.51 8.78 1.13
N TYR A 24 3.52 10.01 0.61
CA TYR A 24 3.76 10.30 -0.80
C TYR A 24 5.22 10.69 -1.03
N LYS A 25 6.11 9.70 -0.88
CA LYS A 25 7.55 9.90 -1.03
C LYS A 25 8.16 8.71 -1.76
N GLU A 26 9.12 9.02 -2.62
CA GLU A 26 9.91 8.01 -3.33
C GLU A 26 10.54 7.01 -2.35
N GLY A 27 10.38 5.72 -2.65
CA GLY A 27 10.97 4.60 -1.90
C GLY A 27 10.28 4.25 -0.59
N VAL A 28 9.21 4.93 -0.19
CA VAL A 28 8.51 4.59 1.07
C VAL A 28 7.79 3.26 0.95
N SER A 29 7.98 2.40 1.95
CA SER A 29 7.39 1.06 2.01
C SER A 29 5.97 1.13 2.57
N LEU A 30 4.98 0.78 1.76
CA LEU A 30 3.56 0.90 2.08
C LEU A 30 2.86 -0.46 2.04
N ARG A 31 1.79 -0.57 2.83
CA ARG A 31 0.82 -1.66 2.76
C ARG A 31 -0.55 -1.08 2.46
N VAL A 32 -1.11 -1.47 1.31
CA VAL A 32 -2.41 -1.01 0.83
C VAL A 32 -3.34 -2.20 0.62
N THR A 33 -4.61 -2.04 0.98
CA THR A 33 -5.65 -3.05 0.76
C THR A 33 -6.82 -2.41 0.03
N ALA A 34 -7.20 -2.94 -1.13
CA ALA A 34 -8.25 -2.36 -1.97
C ALA A 34 -8.72 -3.35 -3.05
N MET A 35 -9.80 -2.99 -3.75
CA MET A 35 -10.35 -3.81 -4.83
C MET A 35 -9.56 -3.60 -6.12
N LEU A 36 -9.17 -4.69 -6.79
CA LEU A 36 -8.56 -4.63 -8.11
C LEU A 36 -9.62 -4.32 -9.17
N ARG A 37 -9.52 -3.16 -9.83
CA ARG A 37 -10.48 -2.70 -10.85
C ARG A 37 -10.04 -3.03 -12.28
N GLY A 38 -8.74 -3.08 -12.52
CA GLY A 38 -8.18 -3.38 -13.82
C GLY A 38 -6.81 -4.01 -13.69
N TYR A 39 -6.44 -4.83 -14.66
CA TYR A 39 -5.12 -5.46 -14.72
C TYR A 39 -4.70 -5.66 -16.17
N SER A 40 -3.51 -5.17 -16.51
CA SER A 40 -2.86 -5.43 -17.79
C SER A 40 -1.80 -6.51 -17.60
N VAL A 41 -1.99 -7.64 -18.28
CA VAL A 41 -1.02 -8.76 -18.24
C VAL A 41 0.27 -8.39 -18.98
N GLU A 42 0.17 -7.56 -20.03
CA GLU A 42 1.31 -7.16 -20.85
C GLU A 42 2.30 -6.28 -20.07
N THR A 43 1.79 -5.31 -19.31
CA THR A 43 2.64 -4.40 -18.51
C THR A 43 2.81 -4.88 -17.07
N ALA A 44 2.04 -5.88 -16.64
CA ALA A 44 1.88 -6.33 -15.25
C ALA A 44 1.47 -5.20 -14.29
N ILE A 45 0.71 -4.21 -14.79
CA ILE A 45 0.18 -3.10 -14.01
C ILE A 45 -1.30 -3.37 -13.67
N GLY A 46 -1.59 -3.36 -12.37
CA GLY A 46 -2.94 -3.34 -11.84
C GLY A 46 -3.38 -1.95 -11.38
N VAL A 47 -4.68 -1.70 -11.35
CA VAL A 47 -5.27 -0.52 -10.74
C VAL A 47 -6.17 -0.98 -9.61
N ILE A 48 -5.85 -0.58 -8.39
CA ILE A 48 -6.70 -0.80 -7.21
C ILE A 48 -7.50 0.45 -6.90
N GLU A 49 -8.68 0.28 -6.30
CA GLU A 49 -9.55 1.38 -5.90
C GLU A 49 -10.18 1.12 -4.53
N ASP A 50 -10.22 2.17 -3.72
CA ASP A 50 -10.94 2.21 -2.45
C ASP A 50 -11.46 3.63 -2.17
N GLY A 51 -12.74 3.76 -1.82
CA GLY A 51 -13.37 5.03 -1.45
C GLY A 51 -13.14 6.19 -2.43
N GLY A 52 -13.23 5.93 -3.74
CA GLY A 52 -13.06 6.94 -4.79
C GLY A 52 -11.62 7.35 -5.10
N ARG A 53 -10.62 6.72 -4.46
CA ARG A 53 -9.20 6.89 -4.78
C ARG A 53 -8.68 5.63 -5.46
N SER A 54 -7.75 5.81 -6.39
CA SER A 54 -7.11 4.71 -7.11
C SER A 54 -5.59 4.80 -7.01
N LEU A 55 -4.93 3.65 -7.15
CA LEU A 55 -3.48 3.53 -7.17
C LEU A 55 -3.06 2.47 -8.19
N LYS A 56 -2.03 2.78 -8.97
CA LYS A 56 -1.38 1.82 -9.85
C LYS A 56 -0.43 0.93 -9.05
N ILE A 57 -0.47 -0.37 -9.32
CA ILE A 57 0.36 -1.38 -8.69
C ILE A 57 1.14 -2.09 -9.79
N ASN A 58 2.46 -1.95 -9.78
CA ASN A 58 3.34 -2.77 -10.59
C ASN A 58 3.55 -4.13 -9.90
N THR A 59 3.22 -5.20 -10.61
CA THR A 59 3.25 -6.59 -10.10
C THR A 59 4.31 -7.45 -10.78
N GLN A 60 5.25 -6.87 -11.54
CA GLN A 60 6.30 -7.60 -12.28
C GLN A 60 7.15 -8.52 -11.36
N ASN A 61 7.30 -8.15 -10.09
CA ASN A 61 8.08 -8.91 -9.11
C ASN A 61 7.27 -10.02 -8.42
N ILE A 62 5.98 -10.17 -8.73
CA ILE A 62 5.09 -11.16 -8.11
C ILE A 62 4.88 -12.31 -9.10
N ARG A 63 5.44 -13.49 -8.78
CA ARG A 63 5.40 -14.65 -9.68
C ARG A 63 4.18 -15.57 -9.50
N ASP A 64 3.58 -15.60 -8.31
CA ASP A 64 2.60 -16.64 -7.92
C ASP A 64 1.23 -16.08 -7.50
N VAL A 65 0.79 -14.96 -8.07
CA VAL A 65 -0.53 -14.38 -7.74
C VAL A 65 -1.43 -14.35 -8.97
N SER A 66 -2.47 -15.17 -8.95
CA SER A 66 -3.57 -15.08 -9.90
C SER A 66 -4.45 -13.87 -9.56
N LEU A 67 -4.21 -12.75 -10.23
CA LEU A 67 -4.96 -11.51 -10.04
C LEU A 67 -6.32 -11.60 -10.74
N ARG A 68 -7.39 -11.38 -9.98
CA ARG A 68 -8.78 -11.39 -10.45
C ARG A 68 -9.37 -10.00 -10.26
N VAL A 69 -9.82 -9.39 -11.36
CA VAL A 69 -10.55 -8.13 -11.32
C VAL A 69 -11.86 -8.33 -10.53
N GLY A 70 -12.16 -7.38 -9.66
CA GLY A 70 -13.31 -7.41 -8.74
C GLY A 70 -13.00 -7.99 -7.36
N SER A 71 -11.85 -8.64 -7.19
CA SER A 71 -11.40 -9.13 -5.88
C SER A 71 -10.60 -8.09 -5.10
N ILE A 72 -10.55 -8.24 -3.78
CA ILE A 72 -9.78 -7.40 -2.86
C ILE A 72 -8.39 -8.01 -2.67
N TYR A 73 -7.37 -7.18 -2.79
CA TYR A 73 -5.98 -7.57 -2.58
C TYR A 73 -5.32 -6.67 -1.56
N GLN A 74 -4.41 -7.28 -0.78
CA GLN A 74 -3.44 -6.55 0.03
C GLN A 74 -2.07 -6.63 -0.65
N PHE A 75 -1.47 -5.48 -0.90
CA PHE A 75 -0.13 -5.35 -1.47
C PHE A 75 0.82 -4.71 -0.47
N ILE A 76 2.07 -5.14 -0.51
CA ILE A 76 3.18 -4.49 0.20
C ILE A 76 4.29 -4.21 -0.80
N GLY A 77 4.80 -2.98 -0.82
CA GLY A 77 5.81 -2.55 -1.78
C GLY A 77 6.31 -1.14 -1.54
N GLU A 78 7.26 -0.71 -2.37
CA GLU A 78 7.79 0.65 -2.38
C GLU A 78 6.99 1.56 -3.30
N LEU A 79 6.74 2.80 -2.89
CA LEU A 79 6.15 3.81 -3.74
C LEU A 79 7.21 4.37 -4.71
N HIS A 80 6.90 4.35 -5.99
CA HIS A 80 7.67 5.01 -7.05
C HIS A 80 6.85 6.15 -7.63
N ILE A 81 7.43 7.34 -7.74
CA ILE A 81 6.78 8.53 -8.29
C ILE A 81 7.40 8.81 -9.66
N GLU A 82 6.65 8.52 -10.72
CA GLU A 82 7.11 8.73 -12.09
C GLU A 82 7.09 10.21 -12.46
N GLN A 83 8.23 10.71 -12.97
CA GLN A 83 8.35 12.06 -13.53
C GLN A 83 8.22 12.01 -15.06
N PRO A 84 7.58 13.03 -15.70
CA PRO A 84 7.22 14.35 -15.16
C PRO A 84 5.79 14.46 -14.58
N ASN A 85 4.97 13.42 -14.70
CA ASN A 85 3.53 13.50 -14.35
C ASN A 85 3.26 13.41 -12.84
N ASN A 86 4.30 13.16 -12.03
CA ASN A 86 4.23 12.97 -10.59
C ASN A 86 3.23 11.87 -10.20
N GLU A 87 3.15 10.81 -11.01
CA GLU A 87 2.19 9.72 -10.83
C GLU A 87 2.78 8.66 -9.89
N ALA A 88 2.04 8.33 -8.83
CA ALA A 88 2.43 7.31 -7.89
C ALA A 88 2.09 5.90 -8.38
N ILE A 89 3.09 5.01 -8.37
CA ILE A 89 2.97 3.59 -8.66
C ILE A 89 3.61 2.80 -7.53
N LEU A 90 2.88 1.85 -6.94
CA LEU A 90 3.44 0.95 -5.96
C LEU A 90 4.16 -0.22 -6.65
N GLN A 91 5.46 -0.36 -6.42
CA GLN A 91 6.25 -1.51 -6.84
C GLN A 91 6.00 -2.65 -5.84
N ALA A 92 5.06 -3.54 -6.15
CA ALA A 92 4.66 -4.56 -5.20
C ALA A 92 5.73 -5.66 -5.08
N ARG A 93 6.17 -5.90 -3.84
CA ARG A 93 7.05 -7.02 -3.48
C ARG A 93 6.26 -8.28 -3.15
N THR A 94 5.06 -8.10 -2.58
CA THR A 94 4.13 -9.18 -2.28
C THR A 94 2.69 -8.70 -2.46
N GLY A 95 1.81 -9.63 -2.80
CA GLY A 95 0.38 -9.41 -2.95
C GLY A 95 -0.39 -10.66 -2.53
N ARG A 96 -1.55 -10.47 -1.91
CA ARG A 96 -2.43 -11.59 -1.53
C ARG A 96 -3.90 -11.22 -1.72
N ASN A 97 -4.68 -12.15 -2.25
CA ASN A 97 -6.15 -12.05 -2.27
C ASN A 97 -6.68 -12.14 -0.83
N VAL A 98 -7.51 -11.17 -0.45
CA VAL A 98 -8.13 -11.06 0.87
C VAL A 98 -9.64 -10.92 0.74
N ASP A 99 -10.24 -11.60 -0.24
CA ASP A 99 -11.69 -11.64 -0.39
C ASP A 99 -12.36 -12.11 0.91
N GLY A 100 -13.43 -11.42 1.30
CA GLY A 100 -14.11 -11.65 2.58
C GLY A 100 -13.60 -10.81 3.75
N ILE A 101 -12.56 -9.97 3.56
CA ILE A 101 -12.16 -8.99 4.57
C ILE A 101 -13.26 -7.95 4.79
N ASP A 102 -13.56 -7.63 6.05
CA ASP A 102 -14.36 -6.45 6.39
C ASP A 102 -13.48 -5.20 6.28
N MET A 103 -13.63 -4.48 5.17
CA MET A 103 -12.88 -3.25 4.88
C MET A 103 -13.15 -2.15 5.91
N ASN A 104 -14.33 -2.09 6.52
CA ASN A 104 -14.63 -1.08 7.53
C ASN A 104 -13.89 -1.38 8.83
N LEU A 105 -13.87 -2.64 9.24
CA LEU A 105 -13.07 -3.07 10.40
C LEU A 105 -11.58 -2.88 10.13
N TYR A 106 -11.08 -3.24 8.95
CA TYR A 106 -9.68 -3.06 8.58
C TYR A 106 -9.22 -1.61 8.70
N ARG A 107 -10.01 -0.64 8.19
CA ARG A 107 -9.69 0.80 8.33
C ARG A 107 -9.63 1.23 9.80
N LYS A 108 -10.58 0.78 10.63
CA LYS A 108 -10.57 1.05 12.08
C LYS A 108 -9.32 0.49 12.76
N THR A 109 -8.85 -0.69 12.36
CA THR A 109 -7.61 -1.27 12.90
C THR A 109 -6.39 -0.42 12.57
N ILE A 110 -6.30 0.16 11.37
CA ILE A 110 -5.22 1.10 11.01
C ILE A 110 -5.25 2.33 11.90
N GLU A 111 -6.43 2.92 12.13
CA GLU A 111 -6.59 4.09 12.99
C GLU A 111 -6.16 3.80 14.44
N LEU A 112 -6.58 2.66 15.00
CA LEU A 112 -6.21 2.24 16.35
C LEU A 112 -4.70 2.00 16.47
N LEU A 113 -4.10 1.32 15.49
CA LEU A 113 -2.65 1.09 15.46
C LEU A 113 -1.87 2.42 15.49
N ARG A 114 -2.31 3.42 14.74
CA ARG A 114 -1.66 4.74 14.72
C ARG A 114 -1.82 5.49 16.03
N LYS A 115 -2.98 5.39 16.69
CA LYS A 115 -3.18 5.98 18.02
C LYS A 115 -2.21 5.37 19.02
N PHE A 116 -2.12 4.04 19.03
CA PHE A 116 -1.19 3.31 19.89
C PHE A 116 0.27 3.73 19.66
N LEU A 117 0.74 3.73 18.41
CA LEU A 117 2.12 4.11 18.10
C LEU A 117 2.45 5.57 18.46
N LYS A 118 1.48 6.49 18.33
CA LYS A 118 1.65 7.88 18.77
C LYS A 118 1.72 8.02 20.30
N GLU A 119 0.95 7.20 21.02
CA GLU A 119 0.97 7.18 22.48
C GLU A 119 2.31 6.65 23.01
N GLU A 120 2.84 5.55 22.45
CA GLU A 120 4.17 5.04 22.81
C GLU A 120 5.29 6.06 22.54
N ASP A 121 5.26 6.74 21.40
CA ASP A 121 6.28 7.75 21.05
C ASP A 121 6.25 8.93 22.03
N ASN A 122 5.05 9.37 22.43
CA ASN A 122 4.89 10.40 23.47
C ASN A 122 5.34 9.92 24.86
N SER A 123 5.11 8.65 25.22
CA SER A 123 5.57 8.08 26.49
C SER A 123 7.10 7.97 26.56
N ASN A 124 7.76 7.67 25.44
CA ASN A 124 9.22 7.61 25.37
C ASN A 124 9.90 9.00 25.35
N MET A 125 9.14 10.09 25.23
CA MET A 125 9.65 11.48 25.28
C MET A 125 9.57 12.13 26.67
N VAL A 126 8.94 11.47 27.65
CA VAL A 126 8.76 11.97 29.03
C VAL A 126 9.56 11.22 30.08
N GLU A 127 10.46 10.31 29.67
CA GLU A 127 11.53 9.72 30.52
C GLU A 127 12.91 10.26 30.12
#